data_AF-A0AAQ4D4R3-F1
#
_entry.id   AF-A0AAQ4D4R3-F1
#
_cell.length_a   1.000
_cell.length_b   1.000
_cell.length_c   1.000
_cell.angle_alpha   90.00
_cell.angle_beta   90.00
_cell.angle_gamma   90.00
#
_symmetry.space_group_name_H-M   'P 1'
#
loop_
_entity.id
_entity.type
_entity.pdbx_description
1 polymer ?
#
loop_
_entity_poly.entity_id
_entity_poly.type
_entity_poly.pdbx_seq_one_letter_code
_entity_poly.pdbx_strand_id
1 'polypeptide(L)'
;MSHPLQESFEPTVLCPDDAYAPCRLERGRPVREVGEEAVWRVSSFRAEHDVNNLRDDSLETFWQSDSIQPHHVYIQFPRKTAIGVIYIYIDYKKDESYTPA
;
A
#
# COMPACT_ATOMS: atom_id res chain seq x y z
N MET A 1 26.26 -36.35 2.96
CA MET A 1 26.35 -34.97 2.43
C MET A 1 24.98 -34.34 2.64
N SER A 2 24.83 -33.59 3.73
CA SER A 2 23.56 -33.00 4.16
C SER A 2 23.36 -31.65 3.48
N HIS A 3 22.34 -31.54 2.64
CA HIS A 3 21.81 -30.26 2.19
C HIS A 3 21.08 -29.58 3.36
N PRO A 4 21.27 -28.27 3.60
CA PRO A 4 20.48 -27.55 4.59
C PRO A 4 19.06 -27.35 4.06
N LEU A 5 18.08 -27.65 4.92
CA LEU A 5 16.67 -27.35 4.71
C LEU A 5 16.52 -25.84 4.50
N GLN A 6 15.91 -25.49 3.37
CA GLN A 6 15.50 -24.15 3.02
C GLN A 6 14.57 -23.61 4.13
N GLU A 7 14.96 -22.53 4.80
CA GLU A 7 14.06 -21.77 5.67
C GLU A 7 12.90 -21.29 4.79
N SER A 8 11.77 -21.99 4.89
CA SER A 8 10.50 -21.54 4.38
C SER A 8 10.14 -20.27 5.14
N PHE A 9 10.17 -19.13 4.45
CA PHE A 9 9.47 -17.94 4.92
C PHE A 9 7.99 -18.30 5.00
N GLU A 10 7.53 -18.67 6.20
CA GLU A 10 6.10 -18.77 6.44
C GLU A 10 5.53 -17.34 6.51
N PRO A 11 4.58 -16.96 5.63
CA PRO A 11 3.90 -15.70 5.77
C PRO A 11 3.07 -15.78 7.05
N THR A 12 3.36 -14.88 7.98
CA THR A 12 2.69 -14.81 9.28
C THR A 12 1.20 -14.55 9.06
N VAL A 13 0.39 -15.56 9.38
CA VAL A 13 -1.04 -15.54 9.75
C VAL A 13 -1.88 -14.46 9.07
N LEU A 14 -2.58 -14.86 8.00
CA LEU A 14 -3.74 -14.17 7.46
C LEU A 14 -4.86 -14.15 8.51
N CYS A 15 -5.29 -12.96 8.93
CA CYS A 15 -6.48 -12.78 9.76
C CYS A 15 -7.72 -13.26 8.98
N PRO A 16 -8.50 -14.24 9.48
CA PRO A 16 -9.77 -14.59 8.89
C PRO A 16 -10.83 -13.55 9.27
N ASP A 17 -11.54 -13.07 8.25
CA ASP A 17 -12.85 -12.38 8.30
C ASP A 17 -12.94 -10.87 8.66
N ASP A 18 -11.80 -10.15 8.68
CA ASP A 18 -11.72 -8.66 8.62
C ASP A 18 -10.61 -8.25 7.62
N ALA A 19 -10.57 -8.95 6.48
CA ALA A 19 -9.37 -9.35 5.74
C ALA A 19 -8.52 -8.27 5.03
N TYR A 20 -8.75 -6.97 5.27
CA TYR A 20 -8.00 -5.90 4.61
C TYR A 20 -7.53 -4.74 5.50
N ALA A 21 -7.71 -4.80 6.81
CA ALA A 21 -7.19 -3.77 7.70
C ALA A 21 -5.72 -4.03 8.08
N PRO A 22 -4.72 -3.31 7.52
CA PRO A 22 -3.29 -3.56 7.77
C PRO A 22 -2.82 -3.13 9.17
N CYS A 23 -3.69 -2.87 10.14
CA CYS A 23 -3.35 -2.01 11.28
C CYS A 23 -3.83 -2.50 12.64
N ARG A 24 -3.58 -3.77 13.00
CA ARG A 24 -3.67 -4.14 14.43
C ARG A 24 -2.36 -4.55 15.08
N LEU A 25 -1.50 -5.31 14.39
CA LEU A 25 -0.16 -5.62 14.90
C LEU A 25 0.83 -5.80 13.76
N GLU A 26 1.97 -5.10 13.83
CA GLU A 26 3.14 -5.41 13.01
C GLU A 26 4.23 -6.02 13.87
N ARG A 27 4.69 -7.22 13.50
CA ARG A 27 5.72 -7.97 14.25
C ARG A 27 5.39 -8.10 15.75
N GLY A 28 4.11 -8.30 16.07
CA GLY A 28 3.63 -8.43 17.44
C GLY A 28 3.64 -7.13 18.25
N ARG A 29 3.80 -5.97 17.60
CA ARG A 29 3.70 -4.65 18.24
C ARG A 29 2.47 -3.90 17.75
N PRO A 30 1.77 -3.17 18.63
CA PRO A 30 0.72 -2.26 18.20
C PRO A 30 1.30 -1.25 17.20
N VAL A 31 0.64 -1.12 16.06
CA VAL A 31 0.91 -0.07 15.09
C VAL A 31 -0.27 0.86 14.99
N ARG A 32 -0.02 2.05 14.47
CA ARG A 32 -1.02 3.07 14.24
C ARG A 32 -0.91 3.55 12.80
N GLU A 33 -2.02 3.62 12.10
CA GLU A 33 -2.10 4.29 10.80
C GLU A 33 -1.86 5.80 11.01
N VAL A 34 -1.01 6.38 10.18
CA VAL A 34 -0.62 7.80 10.27
C VAL A 34 -0.91 8.58 9.00
N GLY A 35 -1.43 7.94 7.96
CA GLY A 35 -1.60 8.55 6.65
C GLY A 35 -2.63 9.67 6.64
N GLU A 36 -3.60 9.68 7.54
CA GLU A 36 -4.54 10.79 7.70
C GLU A 36 -3.87 12.08 8.21
N GLU A 37 -2.70 11.98 8.86
CA GLU A 37 -1.92 13.15 9.31
C GLU A 37 -1.10 13.80 8.18
N ALA A 38 -1.11 13.23 6.98
CA ALA A 38 -0.32 13.70 5.84
C ALA A 38 -1.20 14.37 4.77
N VAL A 39 -0.59 15.26 4.01
CA VAL A 39 -1.13 15.76 2.74
C VAL A 39 -0.67 14.84 1.62
N TRP A 40 -1.61 14.32 0.85
CA TRP A 40 -1.37 13.43 -0.27
C TRP A 40 -1.52 14.19 -1.59
N ARG A 41 -0.57 13.99 -2.50
CA ARG A 41 -0.63 14.51 -3.87
C ARG A 41 -0.13 13.45 -4.83
N VAL A 42 -0.64 13.49 -6.06
CA VAL A 42 -0.17 12.63 -7.16
C VAL A 42 0.40 13.50 -8.28
N SER A 43 1.30 12.96 -9.08
CA SER A 43 1.89 13.66 -10.22
C SER A 43 0.86 14.04 -11.29
N SER A 44 -0.14 13.18 -11.49
CA SER A 44 -1.23 13.33 -12.45
C SER A 44 -2.36 12.38 -12.07
N PHE A 45 -3.56 12.62 -12.58
CA PHE A 45 -4.69 11.69 -12.42
C PHE A 45 -5.68 11.83 -13.57
N ARG A 46 -6.37 10.74 -13.89
CA ARG A 46 -7.54 10.74 -14.76
C ARG A 46 -8.77 11.16 -13.95
N ALA A 47 -9.73 11.83 -14.58
CA ALA A 47 -11.01 12.15 -13.94
C ALA A 47 -11.63 10.89 -13.29
N GLU A 48 -12.21 11.06 -12.10
CA GLU A 48 -12.82 10.00 -11.27
C GLU A 48 -11.84 8.97 -10.65
N HIS A 49 -10.53 9.07 -10.94
CA HIS A 49 -9.49 8.17 -10.43
C HIS A 49 -8.37 8.98 -9.77
N ASP A 50 -8.73 9.83 -8.81
CA ASP A 50 -7.84 10.82 -8.21
C ASP A 50 -7.10 10.28 -6.97
N VAL A 51 -6.38 11.17 -6.27
CA VAL A 51 -5.60 10.80 -5.08
C VAL A 51 -6.47 10.25 -3.94
N ASN A 52 -7.76 10.60 -3.87
CA ASN A 52 -8.65 10.16 -2.80
C ASN A 52 -8.91 8.65 -2.90
N ASN A 53 -8.90 8.09 -4.10
CA ASN A 53 -9.09 6.65 -4.32
C ASN A 53 -7.92 5.79 -3.81
N LEU A 54 -6.79 6.38 -3.42
CA LEU A 54 -5.73 5.65 -2.72
C LEU A 54 -6.06 5.34 -1.25
N ARG A 55 -7.08 6.01 -0.68
CA ARG A 55 -7.34 6.06 0.76
C ARG A 55 -8.83 6.01 1.12
N ASP A 56 -9.69 5.58 0.19
CA ASP A 56 -11.13 5.46 0.40
C ASP A 56 -11.55 4.08 0.96
N ASP A 57 -10.58 3.27 1.39
CA ASP A 57 -10.74 1.91 1.94
C ASP A 57 -11.49 0.94 1.00
N SER A 58 -11.50 1.20 -0.31
CA SER A 58 -12.12 0.35 -1.32
C SER A 58 -11.08 -0.23 -2.28
N LEU A 59 -11.14 -1.54 -2.51
CA LEU A 59 -10.27 -2.26 -3.48
C LEU A 59 -10.84 -2.27 -4.90
N GLU A 60 -12.00 -1.65 -5.09
CA GLU A 60 -12.68 -1.53 -6.38
C GLU A 60 -12.44 -0.14 -7.00
N THR A 61 -11.90 0.79 -6.22
CA THR A 61 -11.49 2.14 -6.64
C THR A 61 -9.97 2.23 -6.64
N PHE A 62 -9.42 3.07 -7.51
CA PHE A 62 -7.97 3.19 -7.68
C PHE A 62 -7.59 4.56 -8.23
N TRP A 63 -6.33 4.95 -7.99
CA TRP A 63 -5.72 6.09 -8.67
C TRP A 63 -5.19 5.65 -10.04
N GLN A 64 -5.49 6.44 -11.07
CA GLN A 64 -4.96 6.23 -12.41
C GLN A 64 -4.18 7.48 -12.85
N SER A 65 -2.86 7.37 -13.02
CA SER A 65 -2.04 8.45 -13.58
C SER A 65 -2.39 8.74 -15.05
N ASP A 66 -2.30 10.01 -15.45
CA ASP A 66 -2.64 10.49 -16.80
C ASP A 66 -1.52 11.34 -17.42
N SER A 67 -0.26 10.96 -17.16
CA SER A 67 0.92 11.65 -17.69
C SER A 67 1.97 10.66 -18.18
N ILE A 68 3.07 11.15 -18.75
CA ILE A 68 4.23 10.31 -19.02
C ILE A 68 4.92 9.89 -17.71
N GLN A 69 5.61 8.76 -17.73
CA GLN A 69 6.41 8.26 -16.60
C GLN A 69 7.61 9.18 -16.29
N PRO A 70 8.08 9.21 -15.03
CA PRO A 70 7.59 8.45 -13.87
C PRO A 70 6.34 9.04 -13.22
N HIS A 71 5.54 8.18 -12.58
CA HIS A 71 4.40 8.60 -11.76
C HIS A 71 4.81 8.68 -10.29
N HIS A 72 4.28 9.66 -9.58
CA HIS A 72 4.64 9.91 -8.18
C HIS A 72 3.42 10.03 -7.28
N VAL A 73 3.52 9.41 -6.09
CA VAL A 73 2.68 9.71 -4.93
C VAL A 73 3.55 10.46 -3.93
N TYR A 74 3.11 11.65 -3.54
CA TYR A 74 3.77 12.50 -2.55
C TYR A 74 2.98 12.44 -1.24
N ILE A 75 3.65 12.03 -0.17
CA ILE A 75 3.08 11.96 1.19
C ILE A 75 3.85 12.94 2.06
N GLN A 76 3.22 14.05 2.43
CA GLN A 76 3.87 15.13 3.17
C GLN A 76 3.28 15.29 4.57
N PHE A 77 4.09 15.02 5.58
CA PHE A 77 3.72 15.24 6.98
C PHE A 77 4.06 16.68 7.42
N PRO A 78 3.23 17.31 8.29
CA PRO A 78 3.48 18.66 8.80
C PRO A 78 4.64 18.71 9.82
N ARG A 79 5.11 17.56 10.30
CA ARG A 79 6.20 17.41 11.26
C ARG A 79 6.98 16.14 10.94
N LYS A 80 8.14 15.96 11.56
CA LYS A 80 8.91 14.71 11.46
C LYS A 80 8.10 13.57 12.08
N THR A 81 7.49 12.75 11.24
CA THR A 81 6.71 11.57 11.62
C THR A 81 7.55 10.32 11.43
N ALA A 82 7.61 9.46 12.44
CA ALA A 82 8.29 8.17 12.33
C ALA A 82 7.40 7.21 11.52
N ILE A 83 7.91 6.73 10.40
CA ILE A 83 7.23 5.75 9.54
C ILE A 83 7.94 4.42 9.68
N GLY A 84 7.20 3.38 10.07
CA GLY A 84 7.73 2.02 10.21
C GLY A 84 7.54 1.19 8.94
N VAL A 85 6.32 1.21 8.40
CA VAL A 85 5.91 0.41 7.25
C VAL A 85 5.01 1.23 6.33
N ILE A 86 5.06 0.93 5.04
CA ILE A 86 4.14 1.45 4.02
C ILE A 86 3.49 0.22 3.36
N TYR A 87 2.16 0.20 3.32
CA TYR A 87 1.40 -0.81 2.58
C TYR A 87 0.97 -0.23 1.24
N ILE A 88 1.10 -1.03 0.19
CA ILE A 88 0.61 -0.71 -1.15
C ILE A 88 -0.15 -1.94 -1.62
N TYR A 89 -1.41 -1.76 -1.99
CA TYR A 89 -2.20 -2.81 -2.61
C TYR A 89 -1.95 -2.82 -4.12
N ILE A 90 -1.66 -4.00 -4.68
CA ILE A 90 -1.36 -4.20 -6.10
C ILE A 90 -1.95 -5.56 -6.50
N ASP A 91 -2.70 -5.61 -7.60
CA ASP A 91 -3.25 -6.86 -8.12
C ASP A 91 -3.03 -6.97 -9.63
N TYR A 92 -2.03 -7.77 -10.03
CA TYR A 92 -1.69 -7.98 -11.45
C TYR A 92 -2.86 -8.47 -12.30
N LYS A 93 -3.76 -9.29 -11.74
CA LYS A 93 -4.88 -9.84 -12.51
C LYS A 93 -5.95 -8.79 -12.78
N LYS A 94 -6.14 -7.84 -11.87
CA LYS A 94 -7.07 -6.72 -12.03
C LYS A 94 -6.46 -5.58 -12.86
N ASP A 95 -5.18 -5.29 -12.65
CA ASP A 95 -4.54 -4.07 -13.15
C ASP A 95 -3.82 -4.27 -14.50
N GLU A 96 -3.48 -5.51 -14.88
CA GLU A 96 -2.79 -5.85 -16.14
C GLU A 96 -1.57 -4.94 -16.43
N SER A 97 -1.63 -4.09 -17.48
CA SER A 97 -0.55 -3.18 -17.87
C SER A 97 -0.37 -1.98 -16.93
N TYR A 98 -1.32 -1.74 -16.02
CA TYR A 98 -1.25 -0.68 -15.02
C TYR A 98 -0.54 -1.11 -13.74
N THR A 99 -0.17 -2.39 -13.60
CA THR A 99 0.64 -2.87 -12.49
C THR A 99 2.07 -2.29 -12.53
N PRO A 100 2.56 -1.65 -11.46
CA PRO A 100 3.95 -1.18 -11.39
C PRO A 100 4.95 -2.34 -11.52
N ALA A 101 6.04 -2.13 -12.27
CA ALA A 101 7.12 -3.10 -12.53
C ALA A 101 8.49 -2.60 -12.06
#